data_AF-C5BUL8-F1
#
_entry.id   AF-C5BUL8-F1
#
_cell.length_a   1.000
_cell.length_b   1.000
_cell.length_c   1.000
_cell.angle_alpha   90.00
_cell.angle_beta   90.00
_cell.angle_gamma   90.00
#
_symmetry.space_group_name_H-M   'P 1'
#
loop_
_entity.id
_entity.type
_entity.pdbx_description
1 polymer ?
#
loop_
_entity_poly.entity_id
_entity_poly.type
_entity_poly.pdbx_seq_one_letter_code
_entity_poly.pdbx_strand_id
1 'polypeptide(L)' 'MTDEELIESDESEDDGGVDLGDEYLASDGVSSKEAERRRLQAEVEAFLASGGKINQIPANVVADPPKKPESNYGGQPI' A
#
# COMPACT_ATOMS: atom_id res chain seq x y z
N MET A 1 -19.33 -55.72 2.96
CA MET A 1 -19.87 -54.75 3.93
C MET A 1 -18.69 -54.13 4.66
N THR A 2 -18.08 -53.14 4.01
CA THR A 2 -17.41 -52.00 4.64
C THR A 2 -17.52 -50.89 3.61
N ASP A 3 -18.29 -49.89 3.99
CA ASP A 3 -18.76 -48.75 3.23
C ASP A 3 -17.58 -47.87 2.78
N GLU A 4 -17.27 -47.94 1.48
CA GLU A 4 -16.55 -46.86 0.79
C GLU A 4 -17.57 -45.74 0.53
N GLU A 5 -17.76 -44.90 1.55
CA GLU A 5 -18.44 -43.61 1.39
C GLU A 5 -17.70 -42.79 0.34
N LEU A 6 -18.31 -42.73 -0.85
CA LEU A 6 -18.08 -41.71 -1.85
C LEU A 6 -18.06 -40.36 -1.13
N ILE A 7 -16.90 -39.72 -1.12
CA ILE A 7 -16.80 -38.31 -0.79
C ILE A 7 -17.70 -37.58 -1.78
N GLU A 8 -18.83 -37.06 -1.29
CA GLU A 8 -19.69 -36.12 -2.00
C GLU A 8 -18.81 -35.03 -2.59
N SER A 9 -18.78 -35.01 -3.92
CA SER A 9 -18.32 -33.90 -4.72
C SER A 9 -19.11 -32.66 -4.32
N ASP A 10 -18.54 -31.90 -3.38
CA ASP A 10 -18.86 -30.50 -3.12
C ASP A 10 -18.64 -29.74 -4.43
N GLU A 11 -19.74 -29.49 -5.14
CA GLU A 11 -19.83 -28.59 -6.26
C GLU A 11 -19.38 -27.19 -5.81
N SER A 12 -18.10 -26.90 -5.98
CA SER A 12 -17.64 -25.52 -6.04
C SER A 12 -18.06 -24.92 -7.40
N GLU A 13 -19.36 -24.72 -7.58
CA GLU A 13 -19.93 -23.86 -8.62
C GLU A 13 -19.87 -22.41 -8.15
N ASP A 14 -18.78 -21.74 -8.51
CA ASP A 14 -18.71 -20.34 -8.99
C ASP A 14 -17.26 -19.88 -8.83
N ASP A 15 -16.36 -20.41 -9.68
CA ASP A 15 -15.15 -19.67 -10.09
C ASP A 15 -15.59 -18.56 -11.03
N GLY A 16 -16.45 -17.67 -10.52
CA GLY A 16 -16.65 -16.34 -11.04
C GLY A 16 -15.38 -15.57 -10.75
N GLY A 17 -14.30 -15.92 -11.46
CA GLY A 17 -13.19 -15.03 -11.71
C GLY A 17 -13.76 -13.83 -12.44
N VAL A 18 -14.35 -12.92 -11.67
CA VAL A 18 -14.85 -11.68 -12.17
C VAL A 18 -13.60 -10.92 -12.61
N ASP A 19 -13.27 -11.04 -13.89
CA ASP A 19 -12.51 -10.05 -14.65
C ASP A 19 -13.36 -8.78 -14.71
N LEU A 20 -13.62 -8.24 -13.51
CA LEU A 20 -13.94 -6.85 -13.34
C LEU A 20 -12.62 -6.20 -13.74
N GLY A 21 -12.46 -5.96 -15.03
CA GLY A 21 -11.37 -5.20 -15.61
C GLY A 21 -11.54 -3.74 -15.25
N ASP A 22 -10.46 -3.07 -14.88
CA ASP A 22 -10.15 -1.62 -14.76
C ASP A 22 -11.27 -0.56 -15.00
N GLU A 23 -12.22 -0.82 -15.89
CA GLU A 23 -13.37 -0.02 -16.33
C GLU A 23 -14.42 0.33 -15.25
N TYR A 24 -14.72 -0.57 -14.31
CA TYR A 24 -15.69 -0.34 -13.20
C TYR A 24 -15.07 0.42 -12.02
N LEU A 25 -13.74 0.36 -11.83
CA LEU A 25 -13.03 1.16 -10.82
C LEU A 25 -12.73 2.59 -11.31
N ALA A 26 -12.60 2.76 -12.62
CA ALA A 26 -12.31 4.03 -13.28
C ALA A 26 -13.51 4.97 -13.40
N SER A 27 -14.75 4.49 -13.23
CA SER A 27 -15.94 5.31 -13.45
C SER A 27 -16.49 5.93 -12.16
N ASP A 28 -16.54 5.19 -11.05
CA ASP A 28 -17.19 5.64 -9.81
C ASP A 28 -16.29 6.45 -8.87
N GLY A 29 -14.96 6.31 -8.99
CA GLY A 29 -14.00 6.94 -8.09
C GLY A 29 -13.26 8.15 -8.64
N VAL A 30 -13.34 8.43 -9.94
CA VAL A 30 -12.41 9.34 -10.61
C VAL A 30 -12.76 10.81 -10.38
N SER A 31 -14.04 11.17 -10.35
CA SER A 31 -14.50 12.55 -10.10
C SER A 31 -14.15 13.02 -8.67
N SER A 32 -14.42 12.20 -7.65
CA SER A 32 -14.10 12.52 -6.24
C SER A 32 -12.58 12.62 -6.01
N LYS A 33 -11.79 11.77 -6.67
CA LYS A 33 -10.33 11.82 -6.62
C LYS A 33 -9.74 12.92 -7.49
N GLU A 34 -10.49 13.51 -8.42
CA GLU A 34 -9.98 14.55 -9.31
C GLU A 34 -9.72 15.85 -8.57
N ALA A 35 -10.59 16.23 -7.63
CA ALA A 35 -10.40 17.38 -6.76
C ALA A 35 -9.14 17.22 -5.90
N GLU A 36 -8.95 16.03 -5.31
CA GLU A 36 -7.76 15.70 -4.52
C GLU A 36 -6.50 15.68 -5.38
N ARG A 37 -6.56 15.10 -6.59
CA ARG A 37 -5.46 15.09 -7.55
C ARG A 37 -5.04 16.51 -7.93
N ARG A 38 -6.00 17.39 -8.24
CA ARG A 38 -5.73 18.79 -8.58
C ARG A 38 -5.09 19.53 -7.42
N ARG A 39 -5.59 19.30 -6.19
CA ARG A 39 -5.01 19.88 -4.98
C ARG A 39 -3.56 19.41 -4.77
N LEU A 40 -3.30 18.12 -4.83
CA LEU A 40 -1.96 17.55 -4.70
C LEU A 40 -1.01 18.10 -5.77
N GLN A 41 -1.48 18.23 -7.02
CA GLN A 41 -0.69 18.77 -8.10
C GLN A 41 -0.28 20.23 -7.82
N ALA A 42 -1.21 21.07 -7.36
CA ALA A 42 -0.91 22.45 -6.98
C ALA A 42 0.10 22.53 -5.81
N GLU A 43 -0.04 21.67 -4.80
CA GLU A 43 0.89 21.59 -3.68
C GLU A 43 2.30 21.14 -4.13
N VAL A 44 2.39 20.19 -5.05
CA VAL A 44 3.66 19.74 -5.65
C VAL A 44 4.32 20.87 -6.43
N GLU A 45 3.57 21.58 -7.27
CA GLU A 45 4.08 22.72 -8.04
C GLU A 45 4.63 23.83 -7.11
N ALA A 46 3.90 24.16 -6.04
CA ALA A 46 4.34 25.12 -5.04
C ALA A 46 5.61 24.67 -4.30
N PHE A 47 5.70 23.38 -3.94
CA PHE A 47 6.88 22.79 -3.31
C PHE A 47 8.11 22.92 -4.22
N LEU A 48 7.98 22.59 -5.51
CA LEU A 48 9.05 22.72 -6.49
C LEU A 48 9.45 24.20 -6.72
N ALA A 49 8.47 25.10 -6.82
CA ALA A 49 8.70 26.53 -7.01
C ALA A 49 9.42 27.17 -5.82
N SER A 50 9.15 26.69 -4.60
CA SER A 50 9.84 27.13 -3.37
C SER A 50 11.28 26.60 -3.24
N GLY A 51 11.76 25.79 -4.19
CA GLY A 51 13.10 25.20 -4.19
C GLY A 51 13.20 23.82 -3.54
N GLY A 52 12.06 23.18 -3.25
CA GLY A 52 11.99 21.79 -2.83
C GLY A 52 12.49 20.83 -3.93
N LYS A 53 13.01 19.66 -3.52
CA LYS A 53 13.57 18.65 -4.44
C LYS A 53 12.91 17.31 -4.18
N ILE A 54 12.54 16.60 -5.26
CA ILE A 54 11.99 15.25 -5.19
C ILE A 54 13.14 14.27 -5.41
N ASN A 55 13.36 13.37 -4.46
CA ASN A 55 14.37 12.32 -4.57
C ASN A 55 13.71 11.01 -4.98
N GLN A 56 14.20 10.37 -6.05
CA GLN A 56 13.73 9.06 -6.46
C GLN A 56 14.48 7.99 -5.65
N ILE A 57 13.72 7.21 -4.87
CA ILE A 57 14.27 6.12 -4.05
C ILE A 57 14.06 4.79 -4.80
N PRO A 58 15.11 3.98 -5.00
CA PRO A 58 14.97 2.64 -5.56
C PRO A 58 14.14 1.73 -4.65
N ALA A 59 13.38 0.80 -5.23
CA ALA A 59 12.50 -0.12 -4.49
C ALA A 59 13.22 -0.99 -3.44
N ASN A 60 14.53 -1.20 -3.58
CA ASN A 60 15.32 -2.06 -2.70
C ASN A 60 16.11 -1.28 -1.63
N VAL A 61 15.85 0.02 -1.45
CA VAL A 61 16.50 0.81 -0.39
C VAL A 61 15.71 0.67 0.90
N VAL A 62 16.25 -0.14 1.80
CA VAL A 62 15.84 -0.17 3.20
C VAL A 62 16.77 0.77 3.95
N ALA A 63 16.23 1.80 4.59
CA ALA A 63 17.03 2.64 5.47
C ALA A 63 17.59 1.77 6.61
N ASP A 64 18.85 2.00 7.03
CA ASP A 64 19.43 1.33 8.20
C ASP A 64 18.45 1.52 9.37
N PRO A 65 17.93 0.44 9.97
CA PRO A 65 16.91 0.55 11.01
C PRO A 65 17.43 1.42 12.17
N PRO A 66 16.53 2.13 12.87
CA PRO A 66 16.92 2.95 14.00
C PRO A 66 17.69 2.10 15.02
N LYS A 67 18.92 2.51 15.31
CA LYS A 67 19.78 1.80 16.25
C LYS A 67 19.23 1.94 17.67
N LYS A 68 19.44 0.91 18.47
CA LYS A 68 19.07 0.93 19.89
C LYS A 68 19.74 2.14 20.55
N PRO A 69 19.00 2.95 21.33
CA PRO A 69 19.61 4.05 22.05
C PRO A 69 20.61 3.51 23.08
N GLU A 70 21.79 4.11 23.12
CA GLU A 70 22.74 3.89 24.20
C GLU A 70 22.14 4.46 25.50
N SER A 71 21.99 3.61 26.51
CA SER A 71 21.51 4.04 27.82
C SER A 71 22.63 4.73 28.59
N ASN A 72 22.74 6.06 28.46
CA ASN A 72 23.67 6.86 29.27
C ASN A 72 23.09 7.26 30.65
N TYR A 73 22.11 6.50 31.14
CA TYR A 73 21.55 6.72 32.47
C TYR A 73 22.51 6.17 33.53
N GLY A 74 23.00 7.04 34.43
CA GLY A 74 23.97 6.69 35.49
C GLY A 74 25.45 6.94 35.15
N GLY A 75 25.76 7.52 33.99
CA GLY A 75 27.14 7.91 33.61
C GLY A 75 27.60 9.26 34.18
N GLN A 76 26.70 10.03 34.80
CA GLN A 76 27.08 11.22 35.55
C GLN A 76 27.40 10.82 37.00
N PRO A 77 28.59 11.15 37.51
CA PRO A 77 28.90 10.93 38.93
C PRO A 77 27.95 11.78 39.79
N ILE A 78 27.38 11.15 40.82
CA ILE A 78 26.56 11.81 41.85
C ILE A 78 27.42 12.45 42.94
#